data_AF-A0A8D2JEV1-F1
#
_entry.id   AF-A0A8D2JEV1-F1
#
_cell.length_a   1.000
_cell.length_b   1.000
_cell.length_c   1.000
_cell.angle_alpha   90.00
_cell.angle_beta   90.00
_cell.angle_gamma   90.00
#
_symmetry.space_group_name_H-M   'P 1'
#
loop_
_entity.id
_entity.type
_entity.pdbx_description
1 polymer ?
#
loop_
_entity_poly.entity_id
_entity_poly.type
_entity_poly.pdbx_seq_one_letter_code
_entity_poly.pdbx_strand_id
1 'polypeptide(L)'
;VETEEEMLTGTESKVGYEGEMEPEGLEESEGELIIHKFLEFQRMNSELCDELEKVKNDYDVATGTISSLQRQLSFEASQLRRAHAERELLQKELRERGAQLEAMSNKFCNLRDDRKHEEMMGSVERENYKLRQDVSDLELKLADKSQLISDLQSDVGRLQAELMVNQRHTGKQLSQQNELQRQLEVLQRAEQQTRVTLESISARFDRFRSRIIQATYSTPGTKSPQTEITDDEVLEALQKIITDRLDFHQMLRQKGVKVPSLLSSEPSALPSHKKKGSSK
;
A
#
# COMPACT_ATOMS: atom_id res chain seq x y z
N VAL A 1 9.41 102.35 -1.00
CA VAL A 1 8.09 102.36 -0.33
C VAL A 1 8.17 103.25 0.90
N GLU A 2 8.25 104.58 0.77
CA GLU A 2 7.33 105.53 0.08
C GLU A 2 6.07 105.78 0.94
N THR A 3 5.63 107.01 1.24
CA THR A 3 6.08 108.37 0.81
C THR A 3 5.70 109.42 1.91
N GLU A 4 6.41 110.55 2.07
CA GLU A 4 6.02 111.98 1.76
C GLU A 4 4.70 112.49 2.40
N GLU A 5 4.47 113.77 2.78
CA GLU A 5 5.29 114.99 3.04
C GLU A 5 4.66 115.72 4.27
N GLU A 6 4.75 116.99 4.70
CA GLU A 6 5.20 118.37 4.31
C GLU A 6 5.61 119.10 5.64
N MET A 7 6.16 120.33 5.77
CA MET A 7 7.11 121.16 5.02
C MET A 7 7.63 122.34 5.90
N LEU A 8 8.69 123.00 5.43
CA LEU A 8 9.21 124.39 5.65
C LEU A 8 8.48 125.32 6.67
N THR A 9 9.10 125.77 7.77
CA THR A 9 10.14 126.84 7.94
C THR A 9 9.74 128.28 7.53
N GLY A 10 9.90 129.23 8.45
CA GLY A 10 9.80 130.67 8.17
C GLY A 10 10.45 131.53 9.29
N THR A 11 11.73 131.89 9.12
CA THR A 11 12.50 132.73 10.06
C THR A 11 12.79 134.10 9.46
N GLU A 12 12.41 135.18 10.13
CA GLU A 12 12.97 136.52 9.90
C GLU A 12 13.33 137.20 11.22
N SER A 13 14.38 138.01 11.20
CA SER A 13 14.85 138.79 12.35
C SER A 13 15.71 139.96 11.89
N LYS A 14 15.23 141.19 12.12
CA LYS A 14 15.98 142.46 12.27
C LYS A 14 14.99 143.48 12.90
N VAL A 15 15.34 144.21 13.96
CA VAL A 15 16.19 145.42 13.99
C VAL A 15 15.67 146.48 13.01
N GLY A 16 15.31 147.70 13.42
CA GLY A 16 15.29 148.29 14.77
C GLY A 16 15.60 149.79 14.74
N TYR A 17 14.90 150.57 15.57
CA TYR A 17 15.17 151.98 15.91
C TYR A 17 14.73 152.14 17.38
N GLU A 18 15.67 152.42 18.30
CA GLU A 18 16.13 153.76 18.70
C GLU A 18 15.11 154.50 19.58
N GLY A 19 15.59 154.91 20.75
CA GLY A 19 14.78 155.40 21.86
C GLY A 19 15.62 155.44 23.14
N GLU A 20 16.75 156.14 23.09
CA GLU A 20 17.62 156.33 24.24
C GLU A 20 16.88 157.08 25.36
N MET A 21 16.98 156.56 26.58
CA MET A 21 16.89 157.37 27.79
C MET A 21 17.96 156.86 28.76
N GLU A 22 18.80 157.77 29.24
CA GLU A 22 20.00 157.48 30.04
C GLU A 22 19.67 156.83 31.40
N PRO A 23 20.63 156.12 32.01
CA PRO A 23 20.36 155.29 33.19
C PRO A 23 20.33 156.11 34.49
N GLU A 24 19.15 156.23 35.11
CA GLU A 24 19.07 156.58 36.53
C GLU A 24 19.36 155.34 37.38
N GLY A 25 20.50 155.38 38.09
CA GLY A 25 20.88 154.31 39.00
C GLY A 25 20.06 154.34 40.29
N LEU A 26 19.49 153.19 40.65
CA LEU A 26 19.03 152.92 42.01
C LEU A 26 20.00 151.91 42.64
N GLU A 27 20.47 152.20 43.84
CA GLU A 27 21.09 151.19 44.70
C GLU A 27 19.96 150.23 45.11
N GLU A 28 19.92 149.02 44.53
CA GLU A 28 18.97 147.98 44.96
C GLU A 28 19.12 147.80 46.48
N SER A 29 18.04 148.11 47.20
CA SER A 29 18.01 147.84 48.64
C SER A 29 18.15 146.34 48.86
N GLU A 30 18.80 145.91 49.93
CA GLU A 30 18.96 144.47 50.24
C GLU A 30 17.61 143.73 50.24
N GLY A 31 16.52 144.44 50.59
CA GLY A 31 15.14 143.95 50.49
C GLY A 31 14.62 143.70 49.06
N GLU A 32 15.03 144.48 48.06
CA GLU A 32 14.58 144.33 46.67
C GLU A 32 15.24 143.11 46.01
N LEU A 33 16.54 142.92 46.24
CA LEU A 33 17.25 141.70 45.81
C LEU A 33 16.72 140.43 46.51
N ILE A 34 16.26 140.56 47.76
CA ILE A 34 15.54 139.49 48.48
C ILE A 34 14.17 139.22 47.83
N ILE A 35 13.41 140.25 47.44
CA ILE A 35 12.12 140.11 46.75
C ILE A 35 12.31 139.46 45.36
N HIS A 36 13.31 139.85 44.57
CA HIS A 36 13.60 139.19 43.29
C HIS A 36 13.87 137.69 43.48
N LYS A 37 14.79 137.35 44.39
CA LYS A 37 15.12 135.94 44.68
C LYS A 37 13.93 135.16 45.23
N PHE A 38 13.07 135.79 46.04
CA PHE A 38 11.84 135.17 46.52
C PHE A 38 10.87 134.85 45.36
N LEU A 39 10.67 135.78 44.43
CA LEU A 39 9.83 135.58 43.23
C LEU A 39 10.43 134.53 42.26
N GLU A 40 11.76 134.48 42.14
CA GLU A 40 12.49 133.48 41.36
C GLU A 40 12.34 132.07 41.98
N PHE A 41 12.55 131.92 43.29
CA PHE A 41 12.28 130.67 44.00
C PHE A 41 10.79 130.28 43.96
N GLN A 42 9.87 131.25 44.05
CA GLN A 42 8.44 130.99 43.94
C GLN A 42 8.06 130.44 42.55
N ARG A 43 8.65 131.00 41.48
CA ARG A 43 8.49 130.49 40.12
C ARG A 43 9.04 129.07 39.99
N MET A 44 10.30 128.87 40.37
CA MET A 44 10.98 127.57 40.29
C MET A 44 10.24 126.48 41.08
N ASN A 45 9.70 126.82 42.25
CA ASN A 45 8.89 125.91 43.05
C ASN A 45 7.53 125.60 42.39
N SER A 46 6.94 126.52 41.63
CA SER A 46 5.74 126.26 40.82
C SER A 46 6.06 125.32 39.65
N GLU A 47 7.15 125.59 38.92
CA GLU A 47 7.62 124.76 37.80
C GLU A 47 7.93 123.33 38.26
N LEU A 48 8.57 123.17 39.42
CA LEU A 48 8.81 121.87 40.07
C LEU A 48 7.51 121.16 40.51
N CYS A 49 6.48 121.89 40.94
CA CYS A 49 5.17 121.30 41.23
C CYS A 49 4.49 120.79 39.95
N ASP A 50 4.52 121.58 38.87
CA ASP A 50 3.95 121.20 37.57
C ASP A 50 4.66 119.99 36.95
N GLU A 51 5.98 119.89 37.10
CA GLU A 51 6.74 118.70 36.68
C GLU A 51 6.45 117.48 37.55
N LEU A 52 6.35 117.65 38.88
CA LEU A 52 6.00 116.56 39.80
C LEU A 52 4.58 116.02 39.51
N GLU A 53 3.62 116.88 39.17
CA GLU A 53 2.28 116.45 38.76
C GLU A 53 2.29 115.70 37.42
N LYS A 54 3.06 116.15 36.41
CA LYS A 54 3.24 115.40 35.15
C LYS A 54 3.82 114.01 35.40
N VAL A 55 4.95 113.92 36.11
CA VAL A 55 5.63 112.65 36.43
C VAL A 55 4.72 111.71 37.24
N LYS A 56 3.91 112.25 38.15
CA LYS A 56 2.91 111.47 38.90
C LYS A 56 1.80 110.93 37.98
N ASN A 57 1.25 111.76 37.09
CA ASN A 57 0.22 111.33 36.15
C ASN A 57 0.75 110.24 35.18
N ASP A 58 1.97 110.40 34.68
CA ASP A 58 2.66 109.40 33.86
C ASP A 58 2.90 108.10 34.64
N TYR A 59 3.28 108.18 35.92
CA TYR A 59 3.44 107.03 36.82
C TYR A 59 2.12 106.30 37.08
N ASP A 60 1.02 107.02 37.29
CA ASP A 60 -0.31 106.43 37.50
C ASP A 60 -0.81 105.74 36.22
N VAL A 61 -0.57 106.32 35.03
CA VAL A 61 -0.85 105.69 33.72
C VAL A 61 0.03 104.46 33.48
N ALA A 62 1.33 104.53 33.79
CA ALA A 62 2.24 103.39 33.70
C ALA A 62 1.82 102.25 34.65
N THR A 63 1.44 102.57 35.88
CA THR A 63 0.95 101.61 36.88
C THR A 63 -0.38 100.97 36.43
N GLY A 64 -1.29 101.75 35.85
CA GLY A 64 -2.55 101.27 35.30
C GLY A 64 -2.37 100.35 34.09
N THR A 65 -1.49 100.69 33.15
CA THR A 65 -1.19 99.87 31.97
C THR A 65 -0.47 98.57 32.35
N ILE A 66 0.53 98.62 33.24
CA ILE A 66 1.18 97.43 33.82
C ILE A 66 0.14 96.53 34.50
N SER A 67 -0.76 97.08 35.31
CA SER A 67 -1.83 96.32 35.98
C SER A 67 -2.80 95.67 35.00
N SER A 68 -3.09 96.31 33.86
CA SER A 68 -3.93 95.74 32.80
C SER A 68 -3.23 94.59 32.08
N LEU A 69 -1.98 94.80 31.67
CA LEU A 69 -1.15 93.78 30.99
C LEU A 69 -0.91 92.55 31.87
N GLN A 70 -0.71 92.72 33.18
CA GLN A 70 -0.61 91.61 34.14
C GLN A 70 -1.89 90.77 34.21
N ARG A 71 -3.07 91.41 34.20
CA ARG A 71 -4.36 90.70 34.16
C ARG A 71 -4.50 89.91 32.86
N GLN A 72 -4.21 90.53 31.71
CA GLN A 72 -4.27 89.86 30.40
C GLN A 72 -3.29 88.68 30.33
N LEU A 73 -2.05 88.86 30.78
CA LEU A 73 -1.05 87.79 30.86
C LEU A 73 -1.52 86.63 31.76
N SER A 74 -2.15 86.93 32.89
CA SER A 74 -2.70 85.89 33.79
C SER A 74 -3.87 85.11 33.16
N PHE A 75 -4.68 85.79 32.34
CA PHE A 75 -5.79 85.19 31.62
C PHE A 75 -5.27 84.25 30.51
N GLU A 76 -4.34 84.71 29.67
CA GLU A 76 -3.74 83.87 28.63
C GLU A 76 -2.92 82.71 29.20
N ALA A 77 -2.20 82.91 30.31
CA ALA A 77 -1.56 81.83 31.05
C ALA A 77 -2.58 80.82 31.65
N SER A 78 -3.84 81.20 31.84
CA SER A 78 -4.94 80.29 32.21
C SER A 78 -5.55 79.59 30.99
N GLN A 79 -5.67 80.28 29.85
CA GLN A 79 -6.10 79.68 28.57
C GLN A 79 -5.12 78.60 28.11
N LEU A 80 -3.82 78.93 28.09
CA LEU A 80 -2.75 78.02 27.67
C LEU A 80 -2.67 76.76 28.53
N ARG A 81 -2.87 76.87 29.85
CA ARG A 81 -2.92 75.71 30.76
C ARG A 81 -4.11 74.80 30.50
N ARG A 82 -5.30 75.36 30.19
CA ARG A 82 -6.47 74.56 29.80
C ARG A 82 -6.24 73.83 28.48
N ALA A 83 -5.79 74.56 27.45
CA ALA A 83 -5.46 73.98 26.15
C ALA A 83 -4.37 72.89 26.23
N HIS A 84 -3.39 73.02 27.15
CA HIS A 84 -2.39 71.97 27.37
C HIS A 84 -3.01 70.71 27.99
N ALA A 85 -3.85 70.84 29.01
CA ALA A 85 -4.53 69.70 29.64
C ALA A 85 -5.48 68.98 28.67
N GLU A 86 -6.22 69.74 27.84
CA GLU A 86 -7.06 69.22 26.76
C GLU A 86 -6.22 68.46 25.72
N ARG A 87 -5.07 69.03 25.30
CA ARG A 87 -4.12 68.37 24.39
C ARG A 87 -3.58 67.05 24.97
N GLU A 88 -3.26 67.01 26.25
CA GLU A 88 -2.76 65.80 26.92
C GLU A 88 -3.84 64.71 27.07
N LEU A 89 -5.08 65.11 27.34
CA LEU A 89 -6.24 64.21 27.38
C LEU A 89 -6.52 63.62 26.00
N LEU A 90 -6.60 64.45 24.95
CA LEU A 90 -6.78 63.98 23.57
C LEU A 90 -5.60 63.10 23.11
N GLN A 91 -4.37 63.42 23.48
CA GLN A 91 -3.19 62.59 23.20
C GLN A 91 -3.24 61.26 23.97
N LYS A 92 -3.91 61.18 25.14
CA LYS A 92 -4.18 59.91 25.85
C LYS A 92 -5.26 59.11 25.13
N GLU A 93 -6.41 59.70 24.82
CA GLU A 93 -7.49 59.03 24.11
C GLU A 93 -7.02 58.46 22.76
N LEU A 94 -6.23 59.23 21.98
CA LEU A 94 -5.68 58.77 20.71
C LEU A 94 -4.81 57.50 20.85
N ARG A 95 -4.01 57.40 21.92
CA ARG A 95 -3.21 56.20 22.23
C ARG A 95 -4.09 55.02 22.64
N GLU A 96 -5.11 55.25 23.46
CA GLU A 96 -6.05 54.21 23.90
C GLU A 96 -6.91 53.69 22.72
N ARG A 97 -7.33 54.57 21.80
CA ARG A 97 -7.98 54.18 20.54
C ARG A 97 -7.04 53.43 19.60
N GLY A 98 -5.77 53.83 19.51
CA GLY A 98 -4.74 53.10 18.76
C GLY A 98 -4.58 51.66 19.26
N ALA A 99 -4.42 51.47 20.58
CA ALA A 99 -4.32 50.15 21.20
C ALA A 99 -5.61 49.31 21.02
N GLN A 100 -6.80 49.93 21.07
CA GLN A 100 -8.07 49.25 20.76
C GLN A 100 -8.12 48.77 19.29
N LEU A 101 -7.70 49.60 18.34
CA LEU A 101 -7.66 49.24 16.91
C LEU A 101 -6.65 48.12 16.63
N GLU A 102 -5.47 48.17 17.24
CA GLU A 102 -4.44 47.12 17.14
C GLU A 102 -4.94 45.79 17.73
N ALA A 103 -5.53 45.80 18.93
CA ALA A 103 -6.11 44.61 19.55
C ALA A 103 -7.25 44.00 18.71
N MET A 104 -8.09 44.83 18.09
CA MET A 104 -9.11 44.35 17.14
C MET A 104 -8.49 43.78 15.87
N SER A 105 -7.48 44.42 15.29
CA SER A 105 -6.76 43.94 14.10
C SER A 105 -6.13 42.57 14.33
N ASN A 106 -5.45 42.39 15.47
CA ASN A 106 -4.88 41.11 15.89
C ASN A 106 -5.97 40.05 16.08
N LYS A 107 -7.10 40.39 16.71
CA LYS A 107 -8.25 39.48 16.85
C LYS A 107 -8.84 39.05 15.49
N PHE A 108 -8.96 39.96 14.53
CA PHE A 108 -9.45 39.63 13.18
C PHE A 108 -8.44 38.82 12.36
N CYS A 109 -7.13 39.02 12.55
CA CYS A 109 -6.10 38.16 11.95
C CYS A 109 -6.20 36.74 12.49
N ASN A 110 -6.24 36.58 13.81
CA ASN A 110 -6.35 35.26 14.46
C ASN A 110 -7.63 34.54 13.98
N LEU A 111 -8.81 35.15 14.11
CA LEU A 111 -10.08 34.53 13.68
C LEU A 111 -10.10 34.10 12.20
N ARG A 112 -9.44 34.86 11.33
CA ARG A 112 -9.29 34.51 9.90
C ARG A 112 -8.39 33.30 9.71
N ASP A 113 -7.31 33.20 10.48
CA ASP A 113 -6.28 32.18 10.29
C ASP A 113 -6.61 30.89 11.06
N ASP A 114 -7.22 30.99 12.24
CA ASP A 114 -7.92 29.91 12.95
C ASP A 114 -8.93 29.21 12.02
N ARG A 115 -9.79 29.98 11.34
CA ARG A 115 -10.76 29.46 10.37
C ARG A 115 -10.10 28.71 9.20
N LYS A 116 -8.95 29.19 8.68
CA LYS A 116 -8.20 28.46 7.64
C LYS A 116 -7.66 27.13 8.18
N HIS A 117 -7.22 27.11 9.44
CA HIS A 117 -6.78 25.88 10.09
C HIS A 117 -7.95 24.90 10.30
N GLU A 118 -9.16 25.36 10.67
CA GLU A 118 -10.37 24.52 10.72
C GLU A 118 -10.74 23.96 9.33
N GLU A 119 -10.78 24.79 8.29
CA GLU A 119 -11.10 24.38 6.91
C GLU A 119 -10.05 23.38 6.35
N MET A 120 -8.77 23.53 6.74
CA MET A 120 -7.69 22.59 6.44
C MET A 120 -7.83 21.27 7.22
N MET A 121 -8.01 21.34 8.54
CA MET A 121 -8.16 20.16 9.41
C MET A 121 -9.36 19.31 9.00
N GLY A 122 -10.52 19.92 8.80
CA GLY A 122 -11.71 19.22 8.31
C GLY A 122 -11.55 18.65 6.89
N SER A 123 -10.54 19.06 6.13
CA SER A 123 -10.15 18.44 4.85
C SER A 123 -9.25 17.22 5.05
N VAL A 124 -8.21 17.35 5.89
CA VAL A 124 -7.32 16.24 6.28
C VAL A 124 -8.10 15.12 6.97
N GLU A 125 -9.08 15.43 7.81
CA GLU A 125 -9.95 14.44 8.47
C GLU A 125 -10.82 13.68 7.47
N ARG A 126 -11.40 14.37 6.47
CA ARG A 126 -12.17 13.74 5.39
C ARG A 126 -11.31 12.82 4.52
N GLU A 127 -10.05 13.17 4.30
CA GLU A 127 -9.09 12.32 3.58
C GLU A 127 -8.62 11.13 4.44
N ASN A 128 -8.35 11.35 5.74
CA ASN A 128 -7.98 10.28 6.67
C ASN A 128 -9.12 9.25 6.84
N TYR A 129 -10.37 9.68 6.85
CA TYR A 129 -11.53 8.79 6.86
C TYR A 129 -11.60 7.92 5.59
N LYS A 130 -11.45 8.52 4.40
CA LYS A 130 -11.42 7.78 3.13
C LYS A 130 -10.29 6.76 3.09
N LEU A 131 -9.07 7.17 3.46
CA LEU A 131 -7.92 6.27 3.50
C LEU A 131 -8.11 5.08 4.45
N ARG A 132 -8.78 5.27 5.59
CA ARG A 132 -9.16 4.15 6.49
C ARG A 132 -10.19 3.22 5.84
N GLN A 133 -11.16 3.77 5.12
CA GLN A 133 -12.13 2.98 4.38
C GLN A 133 -11.43 2.17 3.28
N ASP A 134 -10.59 2.80 2.46
CA ASP A 134 -9.80 2.15 1.40
C ASP A 134 -8.89 1.04 1.95
N VAL A 135 -8.26 1.25 3.12
CA VAL A 135 -7.45 0.23 3.81
C VAL A 135 -8.32 -0.95 4.25
N SER A 136 -9.45 -0.72 4.93
CA SER A 136 -10.39 -1.78 5.33
C SER A 136 -10.90 -2.59 4.12
N ASP A 137 -11.21 -1.89 3.04
CA ASP A 137 -11.63 -2.47 1.76
C ASP A 137 -10.53 -3.32 1.10
N LEU A 138 -9.25 -2.99 1.30
CA LEU A 138 -8.10 -3.76 0.82
C LEU A 138 -7.76 -4.94 1.74
N GLU A 139 -7.92 -4.78 3.05
CA GLU A 139 -7.76 -5.84 4.05
C GLU A 139 -8.77 -6.97 3.83
N LEU A 140 -10.04 -6.65 3.57
CA LEU A 140 -11.07 -7.63 3.19
C LEU A 140 -10.69 -8.37 1.90
N LYS A 141 -10.32 -7.63 0.84
CA LYS A 141 -9.88 -8.22 -0.45
C LYS A 141 -8.59 -9.05 -0.33
N LEU A 142 -7.77 -8.82 0.70
CA LEU A 142 -6.59 -9.61 1.03
C LEU A 142 -6.96 -10.88 1.80
N ALA A 143 -7.92 -10.81 2.71
CA ALA A 143 -8.47 -11.97 3.42
C ALA A 143 -9.13 -12.96 2.44
N ASP A 144 -9.99 -12.48 1.53
CA ASP A 144 -10.64 -13.29 0.49
C ASP A 144 -9.61 -14.06 -0.36
N LYS A 145 -8.56 -13.37 -0.80
CA LYS A 145 -7.45 -13.99 -1.57
C LYS A 145 -6.65 -14.98 -0.75
N SER A 146 -6.46 -14.72 0.55
CA SER A 146 -5.74 -15.62 1.45
C SER A 146 -6.53 -16.91 1.70
N GLN A 147 -7.85 -16.82 1.83
CA GLN A 147 -8.73 -17.99 1.90
C GLN A 147 -8.68 -18.79 0.60
N LEU A 148 -8.83 -18.15 -0.57
CA LEU A 148 -8.73 -18.82 -1.87
C LEU A 148 -7.38 -19.52 -2.08
N ILE A 149 -6.27 -18.93 -1.61
CA ILE A 149 -4.95 -19.56 -1.64
C ILE A 149 -4.90 -20.80 -0.73
N SER A 150 -5.48 -20.73 0.48
CA SER A 150 -5.59 -21.88 1.40
C SER A 150 -6.44 -23.01 0.81
N ASP A 151 -7.55 -22.68 0.16
CA ASP A 151 -8.45 -23.66 -0.47
C ASP A 151 -7.75 -24.36 -1.65
N LEU A 152 -7.07 -23.60 -2.51
CA LEU A 152 -6.26 -24.14 -3.62
C LEU A 152 -5.08 -24.99 -3.12
N GLN A 153 -4.44 -24.62 -2.01
CA GLN A 153 -3.39 -25.43 -1.38
C GLN A 153 -3.94 -26.76 -0.84
N SER A 154 -5.13 -26.74 -0.23
CA SER A 154 -5.85 -27.94 0.22
C SER A 154 -6.18 -28.88 -0.95
N ASP A 155 -6.73 -28.34 -2.04
CA ASP A 155 -7.05 -29.12 -3.24
C ASP A 155 -5.81 -29.67 -3.95
N VAL A 156 -4.71 -28.93 -4.00
CA VAL A 156 -3.42 -29.44 -4.51
C VAL A 156 -2.91 -30.59 -3.63
N GLY A 157 -2.99 -30.48 -2.31
CA GLY A 157 -2.64 -31.57 -1.39
C GLY A 157 -3.51 -32.82 -1.57
N ARG A 158 -4.83 -32.63 -1.74
CA ARG A 158 -5.79 -33.70 -2.03
C ARG A 158 -5.47 -34.42 -3.35
N LEU A 159 -5.28 -33.65 -4.45
CA LEU A 159 -4.96 -34.20 -5.76
C LEU A 159 -3.59 -34.91 -5.78
N GLN A 160 -2.60 -34.44 -5.03
CA GLN A 160 -1.33 -35.13 -4.84
C GLN A 160 -1.51 -36.47 -4.12
N ALA A 161 -2.35 -36.53 -3.08
CA ALA A 161 -2.66 -37.78 -2.38
C ALA A 161 -3.40 -38.78 -3.29
N GLU A 162 -4.41 -38.33 -4.04
CA GLU A 162 -5.13 -39.14 -5.04
C GLU A 162 -4.19 -39.68 -6.13
N LEU A 163 -3.26 -38.86 -6.63
CA LEU A 163 -2.26 -39.24 -7.62
C LEU A 163 -1.30 -40.31 -7.08
N MET A 164 -0.82 -40.17 -5.84
CA MET A 164 0.03 -41.18 -5.18
C MET A 164 -0.72 -42.50 -4.96
N VAL A 165 -2.02 -42.45 -4.62
CA VAL A 165 -2.87 -43.64 -4.52
C VAL A 165 -3.06 -44.30 -5.89
N ASN A 166 -3.30 -43.53 -6.95
CA ASN A 166 -3.47 -44.06 -8.31
C ASN A 166 -2.20 -44.71 -8.84
N GLN A 167 -1.02 -44.06 -8.71
CA GLN A 167 0.28 -44.66 -9.08
C GLN A 167 0.50 -46.03 -8.39
N ARG A 168 0.14 -46.13 -7.11
CA ARG A 168 0.24 -47.38 -6.34
C ARG A 168 -0.71 -48.47 -6.86
N HIS A 169 -1.89 -48.12 -7.35
CA HIS A 169 -2.82 -49.06 -7.98
C HIS A 169 -2.31 -49.52 -9.35
N THR A 170 -1.87 -48.60 -10.21
CA THR A 170 -1.29 -48.94 -11.52
C THR A 170 -0.06 -49.84 -11.38
N GLY A 171 0.84 -49.56 -10.43
CA GLY A 171 2.01 -50.41 -10.15
C GLY A 171 1.63 -51.83 -9.71
N LYS A 172 0.62 -51.98 -8.84
CA LYS A 172 0.07 -53.30 -8.46
C LYS A 172 -0.52 -54.03 -9.66
N GLN A 173 -1.36 -53.36 -10.45
CA GLN A 173 -2.01 -53.94 -11.63
C GLN A 173 -0.98 -54.41 -12.67
N LEU A 174 0.06 -53.62 -12.93
CA LEU A 174 1.16 -53.99 -13.80
C LEU A 174 1.94 -55.20 -13.25
N SER A 175 2.17 -55.30 -11.94
CA SER A 175 2.83 -56.46 -11.35
C SER A 175 2.00 -57.76 -11.50
N GLN A 176 0.67 -57.66 -11.37
CA GLN A 176 -0.26 -58.78 -11.57
C GLN A 176 -0.31 -59.20 -13.04
N GLN A 177 -0.34 -58.25 -13.98
CA GLN A 177 -0.32 -58.52 -15.42
C GLN A 177 0.96 -59.26 -15.83
N ASN A 178 2.13 -58.80 -15.36
CA ASN A 178 3.40 -59.46 -15.63
C ASN A 178 3.43 -60.90 -15.08
N GLU A 179 2.84 -61.14 -13.91
CA GLU A 179 2.80 -62.46 -13.30
C GLU A 179 1.84 -63.42 -14.03
N LEU A 180 0.65 -62.94 -14.42
CA LEU A 180 -0.26 -63.69 -15.30
C LEU A 180 0.39 -64.02 -16.65
N GLN A 181 1.20 -63.11 -17.21
CA GLN A 181 1.89 -63.35 -18.47
C GLN A 181 3.00 -64.41 -18.33
N ARG A 182 3.76 -64.44 -17.22
CA ARG A 182 4.69 -65.55 -16.93
C ARG A 182 3.97 -66.89 -16.82
N GLN A 183 2.83 -66.91 -16.14
CA GLN A 183 2.02 -68.13 -15.98
C GLN A 183 1.46 -68.61 -17.32
N LEU A 184 1.04 -67.70 -18.20
CA LEU A 184 0.66 -68.00 -19.58
C LEU A 184 1.82 -68.64 -20.37
N GLU A 185 3.03 -68.08 -20.33
CA GLU A 185 4.17 -68.68 -21.02
C GLU A 185 4.56 -70.06 -20.47
N VAL A 186 4.43 -70.29 -19.16
CA VAL A 186 4.69 -71.60 -18.54
C VAL A 186 3.64 -72.62 -18.99
N LEU A 187 2.36 -72.24 -19.01
CA LEU A 187 1.27 -73.06 -19.55
C LEU A 187 1.48 -73.38 -21.03
N GLN A 188 1.86 -72.41 -21.85
CA GLN A 188 2.12 -72.61 -23.28
C GLN A 188 3.29 -73.56 -23.55
N ARG A 189 4.36 -73.48 -22.74
CA ARG A 189 5.49 -74.44 -22.82
C ARG A 189 5.04 -75.86 -22.42
N ALA A 190 4.20 -75.99 -21.40
CA ALA A 190 3.65 -77.29 -20.98
C ALA A 190 2.66 -77.88 -21.99
N GLU A 191 1.82 -77.04 -22.60
CA GLU A 191 0.90 -77.40 -23.69
C GLU A 191 1.68 -77.92 -24.91
N GLN A 192 2.64 -77.16 -25.41
CA GLN A 192 3.48 -77.56 -26.54
C GLN A 192 4.27 -78.85 -26.25
N GLN A 193 4.82 -79.01 -25.04
CA GLN A 193 5.48 -80.25 -24.64
C GLN A 193 4.52 -81.45 -24.63
N THR A 194 3.30 -81.25 -24.11
CA THR A 194 2.25 -82.29 -24.09
C THR A 194 1.84 -82.67 -25.52
N ARG A 195 1.63 -81.67 -26.38
CA ARG A 195 1.31 -81.84 -27.80
C ARG A 195 2.37 -82.66 -28.54
N VAL A 196 3.65 -82.33 -28.40
CA VAL A 196 4.75 -83.11 -29.01
C VAL A 196 4.76 -84.55 -28.48
N THR A 197 4.49 -84.78 -27.19
CA THR A 197 4.37 -86.16 -26.68
C THR A 197 3.18 -86.90 -27.26
N LEU A 198 2.02 -86.25 -27.43
CA LEU A 198 0.82 -86.82 -28.05
C LEU A 198 1.07 -87.20 -29.52
N GLU A 199 1.65 -86.30 -30.31
CA GLU A 199 2.06 -86.54 -31.70
C GLU A 199 3.05 -87.74 -31.78
N SER A 200 4.00 -87.83 -30.85
CA SER A 200 4.94 -88.97 -30.75
C SER A 200 4.31 -90.29 -30.31
N ILE A 201 3.15 -90.24 -29.64
CA ILE A 201 2.38 -91.42 -29.21
C ILE A 201 1.50 -91.88 -30.37
N SER A 202 0.77 -90.97 -31.03
CA SER A 202 0.00 -91.27 -32.25
C SER A 202 0.87 -91.96 -33.28
N ALA A 203 1.98 -91.34 -33.70
CA ALA A 203 2.87 -91.90 -34.72
C ALA A 203 3.50 -93.27 -34.33
N ARG A 204 3.47 -93.68 -33.05
CA ARG A 204 3.82 -95.03 -32.60
C ARG A 204 2.63 -95.99 -32.66
N PHE A 205 1.43 -95.56 -32.28
CA PHE A 205 0.20 -96.31 -32.49
C PHE A 205 -0.07 -96.55 -33.98
N ASP A 206 0.09 -95.54 -34.84
CA ASP A 206 -0.08 -95.66 -36.29
C ASP A 206 0.85 -96.73 -36.87
N ARG A 207 2.14 -96.73 -36.48
CA ARG A 207 3.11 -97.76 -36.87
C ARG A 207 2.79 -99.15 -36.32
N PHE A 208 2.22 -99.23 -35.12
CA PHE A 208 1.79 -100.49 -34.52
C PHE A 208 0.56 -101.04 -35.25
N ARG A 209 -0.44 -100.19 -35.52
CA ARG A 209 -1.62 -100.46 -36.35
C ARG A 209 -1.23 -100.97 -37.74
N SER A 210 -0.31 -100.29 -38.44
CA SER A 210 0.21 -100.75 -39.73
C SER A 210 0.86 -102.13 -39.65
N ARG A 211 1.62 -102.43 -38.58
CA ARG A 211 2.20 -103.77 -38.37
C ARG A 211 1.15 -104.84 -38.13
N ILE A 212 0.08 -104.53 -37.39
CA ILE A 212 -1.04 -105.45 -37.20
C ILE A 212 -1.71 -105.72 -38.55
N ILE A 213 -2.14 -104.68 -39.26
CA ILE A 213 -2.76 -104.79 -40.60
C ILE A 213 -1.87 -105.62 -41.55
N GLN A 214 -0.57 -105.36 -41.56
CA GLN A 214 0.39 -106.13 -42.35
C GLN A 214 0.43 -107.61 -41.93
N ALA A 215 0.50 -107.92 -40.64
CA ALA A 215 0.53 -109.31 -40.14
C ALA A 215 -0.78 -110.07 -40.44
N THR A 216 -1.93 -109.39 -40.29
CA THR A 216 -3.25 -109.93 -40.62
C THR A 216 -3.32 -110.30 -42.10
N TYR A 217 -3.17 -109.31 -43.00
CA TYR A 217 -3.50 -109.51 -44.41
C TYR A 217 -2.34 -109.99 -45.30
N SER A 218 -1.12 -110.10 -44.77
CA SER A 218 -0.01 -110.80 -45.46
C SER A 218 0.01 -112.31 -45.19
N THR A 219 -0.95 -112.85 -44.42
CA THR A 219 -1.05 -114.28 -44.18
C THR A 219 -1.52 -115.02 -45.45
N PRO A 220 -0.90 -116.15 -45.85
CA PRO A 220 -1.35 -116.90 -47.02
C PRO A 220 -2.80 -117.38 -46.88
N GLY A 221 -3.66 -116.97 -47.83
CA GLY A 221 -5.08 -117.33 -47.89
C GLY A 221 -6.04 -116.20 -47.50
N THR A 222 -5.60 -115.19 -46.75
CA THR A 222 -6.40 -113.97 -46.52
C THR A 222 -6.34 -113.02 -47.71
N LYS A 223 -7.47 -112.35 -48.01
CA LYS A 223 -7.56 -111.35 -49.09
C LYS A 223 -7.03 -110.01 -48.60
N SER A 224 -6.24 -109.32 -49.44
CA SER A 224 -5.80 -107.94 -49.18
C SER A 224 -6.97 -106.95 -49.30
N PRO A 225 -7.24 -106.11 -48.28
CA PRO A 225 -8.27 -105.07 -48.35
C PRO A 225 -8.04 -104.07 -49.50
N GLN A 226 -9.13 -103.41 -49.93
CA GLN A 226 -9.15 -102.49 -51.09
C GLN A 226 -9.57 -101.05 -50.72
N THR A 227 -9.87 -100.82 -49.44
CA THR A 227 -10.36 -99.55 -48.88
C THR A 227 -9.64 -99.27 -47.56
N GLU A 228 -9.91 -98.12 -46.94
CA GLU A 228 -9.62 -97.97 -45.52
C GLU A 228 -10.32 -99.07 -44.71
N ILE A 229 -9.64 -99.55 -43.66
CA ILE A 229 -10.04 -100.68 -42.83
C ILE A 229 -10.28 -100.13 -41.43
N THR A 230 -11.38 -100.48 -40.78
CA THR A 230 -11.62 -100.10 -39.37
C THR A 230 -10.83 -100.98 -38.39
N ASP A 231 -10.62 -100.52 -37.15
CA ASP A 231 -9.87 -101.33 -36.16
C ASP A 231 -10.62 -102.63 -35.80
N ASP A 232 -11.95 -102.58 -35.76
CA ASP A 232 -12.80 -103.74 -35.51
C ASP A 232 -12.69 -104.78 -36.64
N GLU A 233 -12.69 -104.38 -37.92
CA GLU A 233 -12.46 -105.27 -39.06
C GLU A 233 -11.09 -105.98 -39.01
N VAL A 234 -10.04 -105.27 -38.53
CA VAL A 234 -8.70 -105.85 -38.36
C VAL A 234 -8.71 -106.88 -37.23
N LEU A 235 -9.44 -106.62 -36.14
CA LEU A 235 -9.58 -107.53 -35.01
C LEU A 235 -10.41 -108.77 -35.36
N GLU A 236 -11.53 -108.63 -36.08
CA GLU A 236 -12.29 -109.76 -36.61
C GLU A 236 -11.43 -110.64 -37.53
N ALA A 237 -10.68 -110.02 -38.45
CA ALA A 237 -9.80 -110.75 -39.35
C ALA A 237 -8.66 -111.47 -38.62
N LEU A 238 -8.06 -110.86 -37.58
CA LEU A 238 -7.11 -111.54 -36.69
C LEU A 238 -7.74 -112.74 -35.98
N GLN A 239 -8.90 -112.53 -35.35
CA GLN A 239 -9.58 -113.57 -34.58
C GLN A 239 -10.01 -114.74 -35.46
N LYS A 240 -10.38 -114.47 -36.72
CA LYS A 240 -10.56 -115.51 -37.73
C LYS A 240 -9.26 -116.26 -38.02
N ILE A 241 -8.14 -115.59 -38.33
CA ILE A 241 -6.85 -116.27 -38.60
C ILE A 241 -6.41 -117.14 -37.42
N ILE A 242 -6.66 -116.71 -36.18
CA ILE A 242 -6.39 -117.49 -34.97
C ILE A 242 -7.28 -118.73 -34.90
N THR A 243 -8.58 -118.58 -35.18
CA THR A 243 -9.56 -119.69 -35.20
C THR A 243 -9.22 -120.70 -36.29
N ASP A 244 -9.04 -120.25 -37.54
CA ASP A 244 -8.64 -121.08 -38.68
C ASP A 244 -7.34 -121.86 -38.36
N ARG A 245 -6.35 -121.23 -37.71
CA ARG A 245 -5.11 -121.90 -37.26
C ARG A 245 -5.34 -122.96 -36.16
N LEU A 246 -6.23 -122.70 -35.21
CA LEU A 246 -6.57 -123.67 -34.15
C LEU A 246 -7.26 -124.90 -34.75
N ASP A 247 -8.21 -124.69 -35.66
CA ASP A 247 -8.92 -125.77 -36.35
C ASP A 247 -7.97 -126.60 -37.23
N PHE A 248 -7.07 -125.95 -37.99
CA PHE A 248 -6.02 -126.66 -38.74
C PHE A 248 -5.07 -127.44 -37.82
N HIS A 249 -4.70 -126.91 -36.65
CA HIS A 249 -3.86 -127.62 -35.67
C HIS A 249 -4.57 -128.86 -35.11
N GLN A 250 -5.86 -128.73 -34.77
CA GLN A 250 -6.68 -129.83 -34.30
C GLN A 250 -6.87 -130.89 -35.39
N MET A 251 -7.06 -130.48 -36.65
CA MET A 251 -7.16 -131.39 -37.79
C MET A 251 -5.85 -132.15 -38.04
N LEU A 252 -4.68 -131.48 -37.94
CA LEU A 252 -3.38 -132.13 -38.04
C LEU A 252 -3.12 -133.12 -36.89
N ARG A 253 -3.53 -132.77 -35.65
CA ARG A 253 -3.51 -133.68 -34.50
C ARG A 253 -4.40 -134.92 -34.72
N GLN A 254 -5.61 -134.75 -35.26
CA GLN A 254 -6.50 -135.86 -35.61
C GLN A 254 -5.94 -136.74 -36.73
N LYS A 255 -5.20 -136.16 -37.69
CA LYS A 255 -4.50 -136.87 -38.77
C LYS A 255 -3.18 -137.52 -38.32
N GLY A 256 -2.90 -137.58 -37.02
CA GLY A 256 -1.72 -138.26 -36.45
C GLY A 256 -0.40 -137.51 -36.60
N VAL A 257 -0.40 -136.26 -37.08
CA VAL A 257 0.81 -135.45 -37.21
C VAL A 257 1.25 -134.96 -35.82
N LYS A 258 2.54 -135.08 -35.51
CA LYS A 258 3.11 -134.70 -34.21
C LYS A 258 3.34 -133.17 -34.12
N VAL A 259 2.26 -132.41 -33.92
CA VAL A 259 2.28 -130.93 -33.90
C VAL A 259 2.70 -130.38 -32.51
N PRO A 260 3.57 -129.35 -32.42
CA PRO A 260 3.94 -128.69 -31.16
C PRO A 260 2.75 -128.00 -30.44
N SER A 261 2.85 -127.84 -29.12
CA SER A 261 1.82 -127.18 -28.29
C SER A 261 1.79 -125.66 -28.50
N LEU A 262 0.63 -125.12 -28.92
CA LEU A 262 0.46 -123.70 -29.30
C LEU A 262 0.56 -122.69 -28.14
N LEU A 263 0.51 -123.13 -26.88
CA LEU A 263 0.46 -122.26 -25.70
C LEU A 263 1.84 -121.96 -25.07
N SER A 264 2.94 -122.44 -25.66
CA SER A 264 4.30 -122.17 -25.15
C SER A 264 4.87 -120.87 -25.73
N SER A 265 4.35 -119.74 -25.26
CA SER A 265 4.95 -118.40 -25.43
C SER A 265 4.50 -117.49 -24.30
N GLU A 266 4.97 -117.82 -23.10
CA GLU A 266 4.86 -116.98 -21.91
C GLU A 266 5.62 -115.66 -22.13
N PRO A 267 4.96 -114.48 -22.11
CA PRO A 267 5.66 -113.22 -22.32
C PRO A 267 6.53 -112.90 -21.11
N SER A 268 7.85 -113.00 -21.27
CA SER A 268 8.83 -112.68 -20.22
C SER A 268 8.55 -111.32 -19.59
N ALA A 269 8.29 -111.31 -18.27
CA ALA A 269 8.01 -110.08 -17.53
C ALA A 269 9.21 -109.12 -17.58
N LEU A 270 9.03 -107.98 -18.23
CA LEU A 270 10.03 -106.90 -18.24
C LEU A 270 10.07 -106.20 -16.86
N PRO A 271 11.27 -105.77 -16.39
CA PRO A 271 11.49 -105.46 -14.99
C PRO A 271 10.82 -104.16 -14.53
N SER A 272 10.17 -104.23 -13.35
CA SER A 272 9.58 -103.05 -12.71
C SER A 272 10.63 -102.24 -11.93
N HIS A 273 11.14 -101.17 -12.54
CA HIS A 273 12.03 -100.23 -11.84
C HIS A 273 11.25 -99.34 -10.85
N LYS A 274 11.22 -99.75 -9.58
CA LYS A 274 10.71 -98.93 -8.47
C LYS A 274 11.76 -97.95 -7.94
N LYS A 275 11.32 -96.70 -7.75
CA LYS A 275 11.85 -95.68 -6.81
C LYS A 275 13.35 -95.34 -6.85
N LYS A 276 13.62 -94.05 -7.07
CA LYS A 276 14.08 -93.20 -5.97
C LYS A 276 13.53 -91.79 -6.11
N GLY A 277 13.42 -91.07 -4.99
CA GLY A 277 13.07 -89.67 -4.95
C GLY A 277 14.04 -88.90 -4.04
N SER A 278 14.20 -87.63 -4.34
CA SER A 278 14.77 -86.57 -3.49
C SER A 278 14.10 -85.28 -3.97
N SER A 279 13.41 -84.49 -3.16
CA SER A 279 13.88 -83.87 -1.90
C SER A 279 15.05 -82.93 -2.15
N LYS A 280 14.78 -81.87 -2.89
CA LYS A 280 15.05 -80.49 -2.48
C LYS A 280 13.88 -79.61 -2.92
#